data_AF-U1PW90-F1
#
_entry.id   AF-U1PW90-F1
#
_cell.length_a   1.000
_cell.length_b   1.000
_cell.length_c   1.000
_cell.angle_alpha   90.00
_cell.angle_beta   90.00
_cell.angle_gamma   90.00
#
_symmetry.space_group_name_H-M   'P 1'
#
loop_
_entity.id
_entity.type
_entity.pdbx_description
1 polymer ?
#
loop_
_entity_poly.entity_id
_entity_poly.type
_entity_poly.pdbx_seq_one_letter_code
_entity_poly.pdbx_strand_id
1 'polypeptide(L)'
;VEPAVEGPAGPPALVPRQRLRDPVERVERLALDVYLQLPWYALPAQMDDLPSQTFTVPIHRRVHDAIRAAGGASAYARHYEQLVADGREHDRAVEESARWYLDAVAEAGDDAVARAVGQLAVEDLPETRPDRMEHYVWGIAVSLIRQGITRQIGDLHSELQRTPPDDPAHGELFARLMELEAQRRACEEQIQ
;
A
#
# COMPACT_ATOMS: atom_id res chain seq x y z
N VAL A 1 41.10 6.78 -2.86
CA VAL A 1 40.53 5.46 -3.18
C VAL A 1 39.33 5.31 -2.27
N GLU A 2 38.13 5.60 -2.77
CA GLU A 2 36.90 5.42 -2.00
C GLU A 2 36.51 3.93 -2.02
N PRO A 3 36.08 3.34 -0.90
CA PRO A 3 35.71 1.94 -0.85
C PRO A 3 34.30 1.76 -1.43
N ALA A 4 34.18 0.87 -2.42
CA ALA A 4 32.89 0.37 -2.89
C ALA A 4 32.25 -0.47 -1.77
N VAL A 5 31.13 0.01 -1.24
CA VAL A 5 30.32 -0.73 -0.26
C VAL A 5 29.43 -1.69 -1.05
N GLU A 6 29.91 -2.90 -1.30
CA GLU A 6 29.08 -3.98 -1.84
C GLU A 6 28.15 -4.49 -0.73
N GLY A 7 26.89 -4.04 -0.76
CA GLY A 7 25.80 -4.71 -0.06
C GLY A 7 25.51 -6.10 -0.64
N PRO A 8 24.78 -6.98 0.05
CA PRO A 8 24.61 -8.38 -0.36
C PRO A 8 23.81 -8.46 -1.68
N ALA A 9 24.52 -8.61 -2.81
CA ALA A 9 23.94 -8.54 -4.14
C ALA A 9 23.28 -9.88 -4.55
N GLY A 10 22.09 -10.14 -4.00
CA GLY A 10 21.12 -11.03 -4.64
C GLY A 10 20.43 -10.35 -5.83
N PRO A 11 19.78 -11.10 -6.74
CA PRO A 11 19.01 -10.50 -7.83
C PRO A 11 17.93 -9.56 -7.27
N PRO A 12 17.51 -8.54 -8.03
CA PRO A 12 16.51 -7.60 -7.56
C PRO A 12 15.22 -8.33 -7.16
N ALA A 13 14.65 -7.95 -6.02
CA ALA A 13 13.44 -8.58 -5.51
C ALA A 13 12.20 -8.20 -6.34
N LEU A 14 12.22 -7.03 -6.98
CA LEU A 14 11.09 -6.46 -7.70
C LEU A 14 11.53 -5.96 -9.08
N VAL A 15 10.60 -6.00 -10.02
CA VAL A 15 10.76 -5.37 -11.33
C VAL A 15 10.57 -3.85 -11.16
N PRO A 16 11.39 -2.99 -11.76
CA PRO A 16 11.20 -1.54 -11.69
C PRO A 16 9.81 -1.12 -12.16
N ARG A 17 9.15 -0.21 -11.43
CA ARG A 17 7.76 0.21 -11.66
C ARG A 17 7.52 0.70 -13.09
N GLN A 18 8.51 1.37 -13.67
CA GLN A 18 8.47 1.89 -15.05
C GLN A 18 8.32 0.80 -16.12
N ARG A 19 8.67 -0.45 -15.80
CA ARG A 19 8.55 -1.60 -16.71
C ARG A 19 7.26 -2.40 -16.52
N LEU A 20 6.48 -2.08 -15.49
CA LEU A 20 5.21 -2.76 -15.22
C LEU A 20 4.17 -2.37 -16.28
N ARG A 21 3.53 -3.37 -16.87
CA ARG A 21 2.47 -3.19 -17.87
C ARG A 21 1.08 -3.31 -17.27
N ASP A 22 0.93 -4.09 -16.21
CA ASP A 22 -0.35 -4.28 -15.53
C ASP A 22 -0.69 -3.04 -14.70
N PRO A 23 -1.82 -2.34 -14.98
CA PRO A 23 -2.25 -1.22 -14.17
C PRO A 23 -2.57 -1.59 -12.72
N VAL A 24 -2.98 -2.83 -12.43
CA VAL A 24 -3.24 -3.30 -11.06
C VAL A 24 -1.94 -3.36 -10.28
N GLU A 25 -0.95 -4.06 -10.82
CA GLU A 25 0.39 -4.16 -10.23
C GLU A 25 1.03 -2.78 -10.04
N ARG A 26 0.83 -1.85 -10.99
CA ARG A 26 1.31 -0.46 -10.85
C ARG A 26 0.68 0.27 -9.67
N VAL A 27 -0.62 0.16 -9.45
CA VAL A 27 -1.29 0.83 -8.31
C VAL A 27 -0.83 0.23 -6.99
N GLU A 28 -0.70 -1.09 -6.92
CA GLU A 28 -0.12 -1.77 -5.74
C GLU A 28 1.29 -1.27 -5.45
N ARG A 29 2.14 -1.15 -6.48
CA ARG A 29 3.49 -0.63 -6.37
C ARG A 29 3.51 0.78 -5.77
N LEU A 30 2.69 1.67 -6.33
CA LEU A 30 2.56 3.05 -5.85
C LEU A 30 2.07 3.13 -4.41
N ALA A 31 1.14 2.25 -4.01
CA ALA A 31 0.68 2.21 -2.62
C ALA A 31 1.80 1.81 -1.66
N LEU A 32 2.66 0.84 -2.04
CA LEU A 32 3.83 0.48 -1.24
C LEU A 32 4.86 1.60 -1.17
N ASP A 33 5.08 2.35 -2.26
CA ASP A 33 5.93 3.54 -2.26
C ASP A 33 5.40 4.58 -1.26
N VAL A 34 4.08 4.82 -1.26
CA VAL A 34 3.45 5.75 -0.31
C VAL A 34 3.64 5.29 1.13
N TYR A 35 3.41 4.02 1.43
CA TYR A 35 3.62 3.51 2.79
C TYR A 35 5.04 3.70 3.29
N LEU A 36 6.03 3.43 2.45
CA LEU A 36 7.44 3.36 2.87
C LEU A 36 8.17 4.70 2.77
N GLN A 37 7.82 5.53 1.79
CA GLN A 37 8.47 6.82 1.55
C GLN A 37 7.65 8.02 2.01
N LEU A 38 6.32 7.87 2.10
CA LEU A 38 5.38 8.95 2.46
C LEU A 38 4.43 8.56 3.62
N PRO A 39 4.91 7.91 4.71
CA PRO A 39 4.04 7.38 5.76
C PRO A 39 3.17 8.45 6.42
N TRP A 40 3.63 9.70 6.48
CA TRP A 40 2.83 10.82 7.00
C TRP A 40 1.53 11.07 6.22
N TYR A 41 1.54 10.87 4.89
CA TYR A 41 0.37 11.05 4.03
C TYR A 41 -0.53 9.83 3.96
N ALA A 42 0.01 8.63 4.24
CA ALA A 42 -0.75 7.38 4.22
C ALA A 42 -1.85 7.34 5.30
N LEU A 43 -1.59 7.97 6.46
CA LEU A 43 -2.49 8.05 7.61
C LEU A 43 -3.80 8.81 7.30
N PRO A 44 -3.78 10.09 6.87
CA PRO A 44 -5.01 10.80 6.47
C PRO A 44 -5.78 10.12 5.35
N ALA A 45 -5.08 9.38 4.48
CA ALA A 45 -5.69 8.61 3.40
C ALA A 45 -6.27 7.25 3.86
N GLN A 46 -6.27 6.97 5.18
CA GLN A 46 -6.81 5.74 5.79
C GLN A 46 -6.19 4.46 5.19
N MET A 47 -4.93 4.53 4.75
CA MET A 47 -4.31 3.39 4.10
C MET A 47 -4.14 2.21 5.07
N ASP A 48 -3.83 2.46 6.35
CA ASP A 48 -3.67 1.41 7.38
C ASP A 48 -4.91 0.51 7.55
N ASP A 49 -6.11 0.99 7.16
CA ASP A 49 -7.36 0.22 7.21
C ASP A 49 -7.53 -0.74 6.01
N LEU A 50 -6.67 -0.62 4.99
CA LEU A 50 -6.72 -1.48 3.81
C LEU A 50 -6.35 -2.92 4.18
N PRO A 51 -7.18 -3.91 3.83
CA PRO A 51 -6.90 -5.29 4.14
C PRO A 51 -5.79 -5.84 3.22
N SER A 52 -4.99 -6.80 3.68
CA SER A 52 -3.88 -7.36 2.89
C SER A 52 -4.30 -8.03 1.60
N GLN A 53 -5.52 -8.60 1.52
CA GLN A 53 -6.06 -9.12 0.27
C GLN A 53 -6.25 -8.07 -0.83
N THR A 54 -6.08 -6.77 -0.52
CA THR A 54 -6.08 -5.70 -1.51
C THR A 54 -4.86 -5.78 -2.44
N PHE A 55 -3.75 -6.36 -1.98
CA PHE A 55 -2.57 -6.65 -2.78
C PHE A 55 -2.66 -8.05 -3.39
N THR A 56 -2.79 -8.12 -4.72
CA THR A 56 -2.83 -9.38 -5.47
C THR A 56 -1.47 -9.95 -5.79
N VAL A 57 -0.46 -9.11 -6.01
CA VAL A 57 0.88 -9.61 -6.31
C VAL A 57 1.49 -10.19 -5.03
N PRO A 58 1.96 -11.47 -5.04
CA PRO A 58 2.36 -12.15 -3.81
C PRO A 58 3.43 -11.40 -3.02
N ILE A 59 4.47 -10.88 -3.67
CA ILE A 59 5.52 -10.13 -2.97
C ILE A 59 5.00 -8.79 -2.43
N HIS A 60 4.09 -8.10 -3.13
CA HIS A 60 3.49 -6.86 -2.63
C HIS A 60 2.65 -7.09 -1.39
N ARG A 61 1.85 -8.16 -1.38
CA ARG A 61 1.06 -8.55 -0.19
C ARG A 61 1.95 -8.81 1.01
N ARG A 62 3.06 -9.53 0.81
CA ARG A 62 4.01 -9.83 1.88
C ARG A 62 4.69 -8.58 2.45
N VAL A 63 5.03 -7.62 1.59
CA VAL A 63 5.53 -6.30 2.04
C VAL A 63 4.46 -5.57 2.84
N HIS A 64 3.21 -5.57 2.37
CA HIS A 64 2.10 -4.97 3.12
C HIS A 64 1.83 -5.67 4.47
N ASP A 65 1.90 -7.00 4.52
CA ASP A 65 1.79 -7.76 5.76
C ASP A 65 2.90 -7.38 6.75
N ALA A 66 4.13 -7.17 6.27
CA ALA A 66 5.24 -6.70 7.09
C ALA A 66 5.03 -5.24 7.57
N ILE A 67 4.49 -4.35 6.71
CA ILE A 67 4.08 -2.99 7.09
C ILE A 67 3.06 -3.04 8.23
N ARG A 68 2.02 -3.88 8.11
CA ARG A 68 1.02 -4.05 9.17
C ARG A 68 1.63 -4.62 10.45
N ALA A 69 2.52 -5.59 10.34
CA ALA A 69 3.22 -6.19 11.49
C ALA A 69 4.14 -5.19 12.21
N ALA A 70 4.74 -4.25 11.48
CA ALA A 70 5.51 -3.14 12.04
C ALA A 70 4.63 -2.03 12.66
N GLY A 71 3.30 -2.14 12.56
CA GLY A 71 2.33 -1.21 13.14
C GLY A 71 1.79 -0.15 12.18
N GLY A 72 1.96 -0.35 10.88
CA GLY A 72 1.44 0.54 9.82
C GLY A 72 2.10 1.91 9.78
N ALA A 73 1.57 2.81 8.94
CA ALA A 73 2.02 4.20 8.87
C ALA A 73 1.85 4.93 10.22
N SER A 74 0.87 4.50 11.02
CA SER A 74 0.69 4.93 12.41
C SER A 74 1.93 4.75 13.30
N ALA A 75 2.74 3.73 13.06
CA ALA A 75 3.97 3.50 13.82
C ALA A 75 5.02 4.58 13.58
N TYR A 76 5.19 5.00 12.31
CA TYR A 76 6.05 6.11 11.95
C TYR A 76 5.64 7.40 12.66
N ALA A 77 4.34 7.76 12.60
CA ALA A 77 3.86 9.01 13.21
C ALA A 77 4.09 9.04 14.72
N ARG A 78 3.80 7.95 15.43
CA ARG A 78 4.06 7.84 16.87
C ARG A 78 5.53 7.98 17.21
N HIS A 79 6.43 7.36 16.44
CA HIS A 79 7.86 7.47 16.69
C HIS A 79 8.37 8.89 16.44
N TYR A 80 7.91 9.53 15.35
CA TYR A 80 8.19 10.93 15.07
C TYR A 80 7.72 11.85 16.19
N GLU A 81 6.48 11.70 16.65
CA GLU A 81 5.92 12.49 17.75
C GLU A 81 6.74 12.34 19.03
N GLN A 82 7.20 11.12 19.33
CA GLN A 82 8.06 10.85 20.47
C GLN A 82 9.41 11.58 20.36
N LEU A 83 10.08 11.51 19.21
CA LEU A 83 11.35 12.21 18.99
C LEU A 83 11.19 13.73 19.15
N VAL A 84 10.13 14.31 18.60
CA VAL A 84 9.85 15.75 18.75
C VAL A 84 9.59 16.10 20.22
N ALA A 85 8.83 15.27 20.95
CA ALA A 85 8.60 15.46 22.38
C ALA A 85 9.89 15.39 23.21
N ASP A 86 10.85 14.57 22.78
CA ASP A 86 12.19 14.45 23.36
C ASP A 86 13.14 15.60 22.96
N GLY A 87 12.62 16.62 22.24
CA GLY A 87 13.37 17.82 21.86
C GLY A 87 14.24 17.64 20.61
N ARG A 88 13.98 16.59 19.81
CA ARG A 88 14.67 16.40 18.53
C ARG A 88 14.20 17.44 17.51
N GLU A 89 15.15 18.01 16.78
CA GLU A 89 14.87 18.92 15.67
C GLU A 89 14.03 18.21 14.59
N HIS A 90 13.09 18.95 13.98
CA HIS A 90 12.12 18.41 13.03
C HIS A 90 12.76 17.56 11.92
N ASP A 91 13.72 18.12 11.18
CA ASP A 91 14.33 17.43 10.03
C ASP A 91 15.03 16.13 10.46
N ARG A 92 15.68 16.13 11.63
CA ARG A 92 16.31 14.93 12.19
C ARG A 92 15.29 13.90 12.66
N ALA A 93 14.19 14.35 13.27
CA ALA A 93 13.11 13.46 13.68
C ALA A 93 12.47 12.77 12.47
N VAL A 94 12.31 13.47 11.35
CA VAL A 94 11.83 12.90 10.08
C VAL A 94 12.80 11.83 9.56
N GLU A 95 14.09 12.15 9.43
CA GLU A 95 15.10 11.21 8.92
C GLU A 95 15.21 9.95 9.77
N GLU A 96 15.29 10.10 11.10
CA GLU A 96 15.40 8.98 12.02
C GLU A 96 14.14 8.14 12.08
N SER A 97 12.96 8.76 12.05
CA SER A 97 11.69 8.01 12.02
C SER A 97 11.55 7.21 10.73
N ALA A 98 11.96 7.78 9.60
CA ALA A 98 11.90 7.11 8.31
C ALA A 98 12.82 5.88 8.31
N ARG A 99 14.06 6.05 8.77
CA ARG A 99 15.02 4.94 8.87
C ARG A 99 14.53 3.85 9.82
N TRP A 100 14.13 4.23 11.03
CA TRP A 100 13.60 3.29 12.02
C TRP A 100 12.41 2.50 11.47
N TYR A 101 11.50 3.19 10.78
CA TYR A 101 10.31 2.56 10.22
C TYR A 101 10.65 1.57 9.11
N LEU A 102 11.56 1.93 8.18
CA LEU A 102 12.02 1.02 7.13
C LEU A 102 12.71 -0.22 7.70
N ASP A 103 13.55 -0.04 8.73
CA ASP A 103 14.21 -1.14 9.43
C ASP A 103 13.18 -2.05 10.10
N ALA A 104 12.20 -1.49 10.82
CA ALA A 104 11.13 -2.24 11.47
C ALA A 104 10.27 -3.06 10.47
N VAL A 105 9.95 -2.48 9.31
CA VAL A 105 9.21 -3.19 8.25
C VAL A 105 10.06 -4.31 7.64
N ALA A 106 11.34 -4.07 7.41
CA ALA A 106 12.24 -5.09 6.87
C ALA A 106 12.41 -6.27 7.86
N GLU A 107 12.56 -5.98 9.15
CA GLU A 107 12.67 -6.98 10.22
C GLU A 107 11.39 -7.78 10.45
N ALA A 108 10.22 -7.21 10.16
CA ALA A 108 8.94 -7.91 10.23
C ALA A 108 8.72 -8.91 9.07
N GLY A 109 9.55 -8.85 8.03
CA GLY A 109 9.50 -9.71 6.85
C GLY A 109 10.59 -10.78 6.81
N ASP A 110 10.70 -11.48 5.68
CA ASP A 110 11.85 -12.34 5.37
C ASP A 110 12.88 -11.61 4.48
N ASP A 111 13.97 -12.28 4.12
CA ASP A 111 15.02 -11.73 3.24
C ASP A 111 14.51 -11.21 1.88
N ALA A 112 13.41 -11.78 1.37
CA ALA A 112 12.81 -11.30 0.13
C ALA A 112 12.05 -9.98 0.35
N VAL A 113 11.31 -9.87 1.46
CA VAL A 113 10.65 -8.63 1.88
C VAL A 113 11.68 -7.55 2.23
N ALA A 114 12.73 -7.86 2.99
CA ALA A 114 13.76 -6.88 3.35
C ALA A 114 14.45 -6.28 2.11
N ARG A 115 14.82 -7.13 1.13
CA ARG A 115 15.32 -6.65 -0.18
C ARG A 115 14.29 -5.82 -0.93
N ALA A 116 13.02 -6.20 -0.84
CA ALA A 116 11.96 -5.48 -1.53
C ALA A 116 11.71 -4.09 -0.94
N VAL A 117 11.71 -3.97 0.39
CA VAL A 117 11.62 -2.70 1.13
C VAL A 117 12.79 -1.80 0.77
N GLY A 118 14.02 -2.32 0.75
CA GLY A 118 15.20 -1.54 0.36
C GLY A 118 15.12 -0.98 -1.06
N GLN A 119 14.52 -1.72 -2.00
CA GLN A 119 14.27 -1.21 -3.36
C GLN A 119 13.17 -0.16 -3.41
N LEU A 120 12.05 -0.41 -2.72
CA LEU A 120 10.92 0.51 -2.64
C LEU A 120 11.30 1.83 -1.97
N ALA A 121 12.16 1.80 -0.95
CA ALA A 121 12.56 2.99 -0.19
C ALA A 121 13.31 4.03 -1.03
N VAL A 122 13.88 3.62 -2.17
CA VAL A 122 14.68 4.48 -3.05
C VAL A 122 14.11 4.59 -4.46
N GLU A 123 12.93 4.03 -4.71
CA GLU A 123 12.30 4.09 -6.03
C GLU A 123 11.71 5.48 -6.26
N ASP A 124 12.08 6.16 -7.36
CA ASP A 124 11.63 7.54 -7.64
C ASP A 124 10.12 7.71 -7.49
N LEU A 125 9.65 8.74 -6.78
CA LEU A 125 8.22 9.02 -6.70
C LEU A 125 7.71 9.74 -7.97
N PRO A 126 6.58 9.31 -8.56
CA PRO A 126 5.99 9.97 -9.74
C PRO A 126 5.57 11.43 -9.53
N GLU A 127 5.17 11.78 -8.31
CA GLU A 127 4.82 13.14 -7.91
C GLU A 127 5.79 13.58 -6.82
N THR A 128 6.35 14.78 -6.97
CA THR A 128 7.33 15.36 -6.04
C THR A 128 6.92 16.74 -5.54
N ARG A 129 5.84 17.31 -6.10
CA ARG A 129 5.34 18.64 -5.70
C ARG A 129 4.55 18.56 -4.40
N PRO A 130 4.95 19.30 -3.35
CA PRO A 130 4.29 19.24 -2.04
C PRO A 130 2.80 19.58 -2.08
N ASP A 131 2.40 20.58 -2.89
CA ASP A 131 1.02 21.05 -3.02
C ASP A 131 0.07 20.03 -3.68
N ARG A 132 0.62 18.99 -4.32
CA ARG A 132 -0.14 17.93 -4.99
C ARG A 132 -0.05 16.58 -4.30
N MET A 133 0.81 16.47 -3.28
CA MET A 133 1.13 15.19 -2.64
C MET A 133 -0.09 14.56 -1.98
N GLU A 134 -0.90 15.35 -1.27
CA GLU A 134 -2.11 14.86 -0.62
C GLU A 134 -3.11 14.27 -1.61
N HIS A 135 -3.39 15.00 -2.69
CA HIS A 135 -4.30 14.53 -3.74
C HIS A 135 -3.75 13.29 -4.47
N TYR A 136 -2.44 13.26 -4.71
CA TYR A 136 -1.76 12.12 -5.31
C TYR A 136 -1.90 10.84 -4.46
N VAL A 137 -1.61 10.94 -3.16
CA VAL A 137 -1.73 9.82 -2.21
C VAL A 137 -3.18 9.37 -2.07
N TRP A 138 -4.11 10.31 -1.95
CA TRP A 138 -5.55 10.01 -1.91
C TRP A 138 -6.01 9.24 -3.16
N GLY A 139 -5.61 9.70 -4.35
CA GLY A 139 -5.94 9.03 -5.61
C GLY A 139 -5.42 7.59 -5.70
N ILE A 140 -4.25 7.30 -5.12
CA ILE A 140 -3.71 5.94 -5.01
C ILE A 140 -4.56 5.08 -4.07
N ALA A 141 -4.89 5.60 -2.89
CA ALA A 141 -5.72 4.89 -1.90
C ALA A 141 -7.08 4.52 -2.50
N VAL A 142 -7.79 5.48 -3.11
CA VAL A 142 -9.09 5.24 -3.76
C VAL A 142 -8.96 4.26 -4.93
N SER A 143 -7.89 4.36 -5.73
CA SER A 143 -7.64 3.41 -6.83
C SER A 143 -7.46 1.98 -6.33
N LEU A 144 -6.76 1.80 -5.20
CA LEU A 144 -6.50 0.50 -4.60
C LEU A 144 -7.78 -0.09 -3.97
N ILE A 145 -8.60 0.74 -3.30
CA ILE A 145 -9.94 0.35 -2.81
C ILE A 145 -10.83 -0.11 -3.96
N ARG A 146 -10.89 0.68 -5.04
CA ARG A 146 -11.70 0.36 -6.23
C ARG A 146 -11.29 -0.99 -6.82
N GLN A 147 -9.99 -1.29 -6.91
CA GLN A 147 -9.51 -2.59 -7.39
C GLN A 147 -9.99 -3.75 -6.50
N GLY A 148 -9.92 -3.57 -5.17
CA GLY A 148 -10.45 -4.55 -4.22
C GLY A 148 -11.95 -4.80 -4.40
N ILE A 149 -12.74 -3.73 -4.59
CA ILE A 149 -14.18 -3.82 -4.86
C ILE A 149 -14.45 -4.55 -6.18
N THR A 150 -13.73 -4.22 -7.26
CA THR A 150 -13.90 -4.89 -8.56
C THR A 150 -13.64 -6.40 -8.47
N ARG A 151 -12.65 -6.83 -7.68
CA ARG A 151 -12.41 -8.27 -7.47
C ARG A 151 -13.56 -8.93 -6.70
N GLN A 152 -14.01 -8.32 -5.60
CA GLN A 152 -15.13 -8.85 -4.82
C GLN A 152 -16.42 -8.97 -5.65
N ILE A 153 -16.67 -8.01 -6.55
CA ILE A 153 -17.77 -8.07 -7.53
C ILE A 153 -17.63 -9.32 -8.43
N GLY A 154 -16.44 -9.57 -8.96
CA GLY A 154 -16.17 -10.76 -9.79
C GLY A 154 -16.35 -12.08 -9.05
N ASP A 155 -15.92 -12.14 -7.79
CA ASP A 155 -16.10 -13.31 -6.92
C ASP A 155 -17.59 -13.57 -6.64
N LEU A 156 -18.35 -12.52 -6.27
CA LEU A 156 -19.80 -12.62 -6.05
C LEU A 156 -20.57 -12.99 -7.31
N HIS A 157 -20.19 -12.46 -8.47
CA HIS A 157 -20.80 -12.89 -9.74
C HIS A 157 -20.58 -14.38 -9.98
N SER A 158 -19.37 -14.87 -9.74
CA SER A 158 -19.02 -16.28 -9.90
C SER A 158 -19.76 -17.18 -8.89
N GLU A 159 -20.03 -16.68 -7.69
CA GLU A 159 -20.83 -17.34 -6.67
C GLU A 159 -22.33 -17.36 -7.04
N LEU A 160 -22.90 -16.20 -7.40
CA LEU A 160 -24.29 -16.06 -7.87
C LEU A 160 -24.62 -16.99 -9.04
N GLN A 161 -23.69 -17.15 -9.99
CA GLN A 161 -23.88 -18.06 -11.13
C GLN A 161 -23.99 -19.54 -10.72
N ARG A 162 -23.44 -19.91 -9.55
CA ARG A 162 -23.46 -21.28 -9.02
C ARG A 162 -24.61 -21.51 -8.02
N THR A 163 -25.21 -20.43 -7.50
CA THR A 163 -26.31 -20.49 -6.53
C THR A 163 -27.68 -20.51 -7.25
N PRO A 164 -28.52 -21.53 -7.01
CA PRO A 164 -29.85 -21.62 -7.60
C PRO A 164 -30.72 -20.39 -7.29
N PRO A 165 -31.57 -19.91 -8.22
CA PRO A 165 -32.40 -18.73 -8.00
C PRO A 165 -33.45 -18.85 -6.88
N ASP A 166 -33.81 -20.07 -6.50
CA ASP A 166 -34.73 -20.41 -5.42
C ASP A 166 -34.05 -20.57 -4.05
N ASP A 167 -32.72 -20.50 -4.01
CA ASP A 167 -31.96 -20.48 -2.77
C ASP A 167 -32.12 -19.11 -2.07
N PRO A 168 -32.50 -19.07 -0.78
CA PRO A 168 -32.53 -17.82 0.00
C PRO A 168 -31.24 -17.00 -0.06
N ALA A 169 -30.07 -17.66 -0.18
CA ALA A 169 -28.78 -17.00 -0.30
C ALA A 169 -28.64 -16.18 -1.59
N HIS A 170 -29.38 -16.50 -2.64
CA HIS A 170 -29.33 -15.78 -3.92
C HIS A 170 -29.70 -14.29 -3.76
N GLY A 171 -30.74 -14.01 -2.97
CA GLY A 171 -31.18 -12.63 -2.71
C GLY A 171 -30.14 -11.82 -1.93
N GLU A 172 -29.49 -12.43 -0.93
CA GLU A 172 -28.44 -11.80 -0.12
C GLU A 172 -27.19 -11.47 -0.96
N LEU A 173 -26.74 -12.43 -1.77
CA LEU A 173 -25.61 -12.26 -2.68
C LEU A 173 -25.87 -11.14 -3.71
N PHE A 174 -27.09 -11.07 -4.26
CA PHE A 174 -27.45 -10.02 -5.20
C PHE A 174 -27.50 -8.63 -4.54
N ALA A 175 -28.05 -8.53 -3.34
CA ALA A 175 -28.05 -7.28 -2.57
C ALA A 175 -26.62 -6.79 -2.29
N ARG A 176 -25.73 -7.70 -1.88
CA ARG A 176 -24.31 -7.38 -1.65
C ARG A 176 -23.59 -6.95 -2.93
N LEU A 177 -23.87 -7.60 -4.06
CA LEU A 177 -23.33 -7.21 -5.36
C LEU A 177 -23.72 -5.76 -5.72
N MET A 178 -25.00 -5.40 -5.55
CA MET A 178 -25.49 -4.04 -5.82
C MET A 178 -24.85 -2.98 -4.91
N GLU A 179 -24.60 -3.32 -3.64
CA GLU A 179 -23.88 -2.46 -2.70
C GLU A 179 -22.45 -2.19 -3.18
N LEU A 180 -21.71 -3.23 -3.56
CA LEU A 180 -20.35 -3.10 -4.08
C LEU A 180 -20.31 -2.30 -5.39
N GLU A 181 -21.28 -2.48 -6.28
CA GLU A 181 -21.38 -1.67 -7.52
C GLU A 181 -21.69 -0.19 -7.23
N ALA A 182 -22.42 0.12 -6.17
CA ALA A 182 -22.62 1.49 -5.73
C ALA A 182 -21.32 2.08 -5.14
N GLN A 183 -20.61 1.33 -4.31
CA GLN A 183 -19.32 1.74 -3.75
C GLN A 183 -18.27 1.97 -4.85
N ARG A 184 -18.19 1.09 -5.86
CA ARG A 184 -17.29 1.26 -7.01
C ARG A 184 -17.53 2.57 -7.74
N ARG A 185 -18.79 2.92 -8.00
CA ARG A 185 -19.18 4.19 -8.65
C ARG A 185 -18.79 5.40 -7.80
N ALA A 186 -19.02 5.34 -6.50
CA ALA A 186 -18.61 6.40 -5.58
C ALA A 186 -17.09 6.62 -5.59
N CYS A 187 -16.28 5.55 -5.67
CA CYS A 187 -14.83 5.68 -5.83
C CYS A 187 -14.44 6.33 -7.18
N GLU A 188 -15.15 6.02 -8.26
CA GLU A 188 -14.89 6.62 -9.58
C GLU A 188 -15.16 8.12 -9.59
N GLU A 189 -16.21 8.58 -8.91
CA GLU A 189 -16.54 10.00 -8.74
C GLU A 189 -15.50 10.76 -7.92
N GLN A 190 -14.82 10.09 -6.98
CA GLN A 190 -13.77 10.69 -6.13
C GLN A 190 -12.42 10.83 -6.82
N ILE A 191 -12.16 10.07 -7.90
CA ILE A 191 -10.91 10.11 -8.67
C ILE A 191 -10.99 11.17 -9.79
N GLN A 192 -12.19 11.58 -10.20
CA GLN A 192 -12.43 12.60 -11.23
C GLN A 192 -12.22 14.03 -10.72
#